data_AF-A0A260YS40-F1
#
_entry.id   AF-A0A260YS40-F1
#
_cell.length_a   1.000
_cell.length_b   1.000
_cell.length_c   1.000
_cell.angle_alpha   90.00
_cell.angle_beta   90.00
_cell.angle_gamma   90.00
#
_symmetry.space_group_name_H-M   'P 1'
#
loop_
_entity.id
_entity.type
_entity.pdbx_description
1 polymer ?
#
loop_
_entity_poly.entity_id
_entity_poly.type
_entity_poly.pdbx_seq_one_letter_code
_entity_poly.pdbx_strand_id
1 'polypeptide(L)'
;MKAFYVILSILILSEATVLRTKENLAKNVTLDKYGFQPLCASCTGLITVASFILKFDVSEPVVLEFATIICKLFAKQPWAVCDGISSQFRDEFFYVFRRLANESPSQICGIILPDCADPTDPSEAGWKVDLPPKPKRKRVMKPKRPKISSPSQNLNILQLTDLHVDFEYKYPSEANCDDPVCCRISVADPKTASGYWGSVGKCDIPYWTVENMLSHINKTHLIDMVIMTGDYINHVDWEYSIEEHLSVLRKLHHLVQSTFPTTPIYWALGNHEGVPVNSFAPHTVDERFWPTWLYKEFQAMNTPWLSEGSDDSLLKRGSYSTQVMDGLKLISLNTGF
;
A
#
# COMPACT_ATOMS: atom_id res chain seq x y z
N MET A 1 36.57 -35.21 -8.16
CA MET A 1 37.68 -34.46 -7.51
C MET A 1 38.11 -33.16 -8.20
N LYS A 2 37.53 -32.74 -9.34
CA LYS A 2 37.82 -31.42 -9.95
C LYS A 2 36.70 -30.37 -9.80
N ALA A 3 35.51 -30.75 -9.32
CA ALA A 3 34.39 -29.83 -9.09
C ALA A 3 34.41 -29.13 -7.71
N PHE A 4 35.11 -29.72 -6.73
CA PHE A 4 35.17 -29.17 -5.37
C PHE A 4 36.11 -27.96 -5.23
N TYR A 5 37.07 -27.82 -6.15
CA TYR A 5 38.03 -26.71 -6.14
C TYR A 5 37.50 -25.42 -6.81
N VAL A 6 36.42 -25.50 -7.61
CA VAL A 6 35.84 -24.32 -8.28
C VAL A 6 34.98 -23.50 -7.31
N ILE A 7 34.34 -24.15 -6.35
CA ILE A 7 33.47 -23.50 -5.35
C ILE A 7 34.30 -22.70 -4.34
N LEU A 8 35.54 -23.12 -4.05
CA LEU A 8 36.41 -22.42 -3.10
C LEU A 8 37.07 -21.16 -3.70
N SER A 9 37.20 -21.07 -5.03
CA SER A 9 37.78 -19.92 -5.72
C SER A 9 36.81 -18.75 -5.99
N ILE A 10 35.49 -18.96 -5.84
CA ILE A 10 34.49 -17.89 -5.98
C ILE A 10 34.29 -17.13 -4.65
N LEU A 11 34.77 -17.68 -3.54
CA LEU A 11 34.68 -17.08 -2.20
C LEU A 11 35.77 -16.05 -1.86
N ILE A 12 36.65 -15.67 -2.80
CA ILE A 12 37.81 -14.79 -2.55
C ILE A 12 37.74 -13.44 -3.30
N LEU A 13 36.63 -13.10 -3.97
CA LEU A 13 36.52 -11.84 -4.74
C LEU A 13 35.33 -10.93 -4.37
N SER A 14 34.81 -11.01 -3.14
CA SER A 14 34.03 -9.88 -2.58
C SER A 14 34.89 -9.17 -1.54
N GLU A 15 35.70 -8.22 -1.99
CA GLU A 15 36.33 -7.26 -1.09
C GLU A 15 35.24 -6.54 -0.28
N ALA A 16 35.37 -6.66 1.03
CA ALA A 16 34.69 -5.84 2.01
C ALA A 16 35.22 -4.40 1.91
N THR A 17 34.32 -3.43 1.71
CA THR A 17 34.29 -2.16 2.45
C THR A 17 33.09 -1.33 2.00
N VAL A 18 31.98 -1.44 2.73
CA VAL A 18 30.98 -0.35 2.76
C VAL A 18 31.09 0.29 4.14
N LEU A 19 31.77 1.43 4.17
CA LEU A 19 31.86 2.30 5.33
C LEU A 19 30.46 2.88 5.59
N ARG A 20 29.74 2.28 6.53
CA ARG A 20 28.45 2.78 7.03
C ARG A 20 28.68 4.13 7.70
N THR A 21 28.23 5.22 7.07
CA THR A 21 28.18 6.54 7.69
C THR A 21 27.19 6.50 8.86
N LYS A 22 27.72 6.71 10.06
CA LYS A 22 27.00 6.86 11.33
C LYS A 22 25.98 8.00 11.24
N GLU A 23 24.70 7.69 11.13
CA GLU A 23 23.60 8.45 11.73
C GLU A 23 22.29 7.73 11.39
N ASN A 24 21.88 6.80 12.26
CA ASN A 24 20.50 6.29 12.49
C ASN A 24 20.48 4.85 13.02
N LEU A 25 21.45 4.47 13.85
CA LEU A 25 21.38 3.18 14.55
C LEU A 25 20.63 3.35 15.87
N ALA A 26 19.31 3.17 15.82
CA ALA A 26 18.59 2.70 17.00
C ALA A 26 18.84 1.19 17.12
N LYS A 27 19.65 0.84 18.13
CA LYS A 27 20.00 -0.50 18.67
C LYS A 27 21.33 -1.11 18.20
N ASN A 28 22.06 -1.61 19.19
CA ASN A 28 23.41 -2.14 19.12
C ASN A 28 23.47 -3.41 18.25
N VAL A 29 24.06 -3.32 17.07
CA VAL A 29 24.44 -4.47 16.24
C VAL A 29 25.55 -5.25 16.96
N THR A 30 25.30 -6.52 17.29
CA THR A 30 26.33 -7.42 17.84
C THR A 30 27.22 -7.93 16.73
N LEU A 31 28.34 -7.24 16.49
CA LEU A 31 29.40 -7.72 15.59
C LEU A 31 30.25 -8.78 16.31
N ASP A 32 30.63 -9.84 15.59
CA ASP A 32 31.67 -10.73 16.09
C ASP A 32 33.03 -10.00 16.13
N LYS A 33 34.04 -10.60 16.77
CA LYS A 33 35.37 -10.00 16.99
C LYS A 33 36.11 -9.60 15.69
N TYR A 34 35.63 -10.04 14.53
CA TYR A 34 36.21 -9.81 13.21
C TYR A 34 35.28 -9.05 12.25
N GLY A 35 34.10 -8.62 12.71
CA GLY A 35 33.10 -7.95 11.87
C GLY A 35 32.33 -8.90 10.94
N PHE A 36 32.40 -10.22 11.18
CA PHE A 36 31.72 -11.23 10.38
C PHE A 36 30.36 -11.58 11.00
N GLN A 37 29.31 -11.56 10.17
CA GLN A 37 27.97 -12.00 10.55
C GLN A 37 27.66 -13.34 9.87
N PRO A 38 27.88 -14.48 10.57
CA PRO A 38 27.75 -15.80 9.95
C PRO A 38 26.34 -16.09 9.44
N LEU A 39 25.31 -15.63 10.15
CA LEU A 39 23.91 -15.74 9.72
C LEU A 39 23.65 -14.96 8.43
N CYS A 40 24.21 -13.75 8.33
CA CYS A 40 24.01 -12.92 7.17
C CYS A 40 24.74 -13.46 5.93
N ALA A 41 25.99 -13.89 6.09
CA ALA A 41 26.76 -14.51 5.02
C ALA A 41 26.10 -15.80 4.52
N SER A 42 25.59 -16.62 5.44
CA SER A 42 24.88 -17.85 5.09
C SER A 42 23.56 -17.57 4.36
N CYS A 43 22.76 -16.63 4.86
CA CYS A 43 21.52 -16.22 4.21
C CYS A 43 21.79 -15.68 2.80
N THR A 44 22.75 -14.75 2.67
CA THR A 44 23.12 -14.13 1.39
C THR A 44 23.55 -15.20 0.39
N GLY A 45 24.41 -16.14 0.81
CA GLY A 45 24.82 -17.27 -0.03
C GLY A 45 23.66 -18.15 -0.48
N LEU A 46 22.71 -18.45 0.42
CA LEU A 46 21.50 -19.21 0.06
C LEU A 46 20.60 -18.46 -0.93
N ILE A 47 20.40 -17.16 -0.75
CA ILE A 47 19.63 -16.32 -1.67
C ILE A 47 20.29 -16.26 -3.04
N THR A 48 21.62 -16.14 -3.11
CA THR A 48 22.35 -16.19 -4.39
C THR A 48 22.17 -17.52 -5.11
N VAL A 49 22.21 -18.66 -4.38
CA VAL A 49 21.93 -19.98 -4.96
C VAL A 49 20.47 -20.08 -5.43
N ALA A 50 19.52 -19.62 -4.61
CA ALA A 50 18.10 -19.58 -4.96
C ALA A 50 17.85 -18.74 -6.21
N SER A 51 18.52 -17.60 -6.36
CA SER A 51 18.46 -16.74 -7.56
C SER A 51 18.82 -17.51 -8.83
N PHE A 52 19.85 -18.36 -8.78
CA PHE A 52 20.24 -19.19 -9.93
C PHE A 52 19.17 -20.21 -10.30
N ILE A 53 18.54 -20.85 -9.30
CA ILE A 53 17.49 -21.86 -9.51
C ILE A 53 16.20 -21.20 -10.04
N LEU A 54 15.88 -20.01 -9.55
CA LEU A 54 14.66 -19.27 -9.90
C LEU A 54 14.69 -18.61 -11.29
N LYS A 55 15.80 -18.73 -12.02
CA LYS A 55 15.88 -18.38 -13.45
C LYS A 55 15.20 -19.42 -14.35
N PHE A 56 14.91 -20.62 -13.83
CA PHE A 56 14.21 -21.65 -14.57
C PHE A 56 12.71 -21.53 -14.32
N ASP A 57 11.89 -21.31 -15.36
CA ASP A 57 10.43 -21.13 -15.24
C ASP A 57 9.72 -22.29 -14.54
N VAL A 58 10.28 -23.51 -14.63
CA VAL A 58 9.76 -24.71 -13.95
C VAL A 58 9.79 -24.62 -12.41
N SER A 59 10.49 -23.64 -11.84
CA SER A 59 10.61 -23.47 -10.39
C SER A 59 9.48 -22.64 -9.77
N GLU A 60 8.81 -21.76 -10.54
CA GLU A 60 7.78 -20.87 -9.97
C GLU A 60 6.60 -21.63 -9.35
N PRO A 61 5.98 -22.62 -10.01
CA PRO A 61 4.84 -23.33 -9.44
C PRO A 61 5.20 -24.07 -8.14
N VAL A 62 6.43 -24.61 -8.06
CA VAL A 62 6.93 -25.32 -6.87
C VAL A 62 7.10 -24.36 -5.70
N VAL A 63 7.58 -23.14 -5.96
CA VAL A 63 7.76 -22.10 -4.94
C VAL A 63 6.42 -21.61 -4.43
N LEU A 64 5.45 -21.40 -5.31
CA LEU A 64 4.09 -21.00 -4.93
C LEU A 64 3.41 -22.09 -4.10
N GLU A 65 3.49 -23.36 -4.51
CA GLU A 65 2.95 -24.48 -3.73
C GLU A 65 3.56 -24.56 -2.33
N PHE A 66 4.89 -24.40 -2.23
CA PHE A 66 5.58 -24.35 -0.95
C PHE A 66 5.15 -23.14 -0.09
N ALA A 67 4.96 -21.97 -0.71
CA ALA A 67 4.45 -20.78 -0.03
C ALA A 67 3.03 -20.99 0.50
N THR A 68 2.14 -21.62 -0.27
CA THR A 68 0.77 -21.98 0.14
C THR A 68 0.78 -22.93 1.34
N ILE A 69 1.66 -23.93 1.32
CA ILE A 69 1.84 -24.86 2.46
C ILE A 69 2.35 -24.12 3.69
N ILE A 70 3.34 -23.24 3.56
CA ILE A 70 3.84 -22.41 4.67
C ILE A 70 2.72 -21.53 5.22
N CYS A 71 1.97 -20.84 4.36
CA CYS A 71 0.84 -20.02 4.78
C CYS A 71 -0.16 -20.85 5.58
N LYS A 72 -0.49 -22.07 5.13
CA LYS A 72 -1.43 -22.94 5.84
C LYS A 72 -0.91 -23.35 7.23
N LEU A 73 0.37 -23.72 7.31
CA LEU A 73 0.97 -24.22 8.55
C LEU A 73 1.25 -23.13 9.57
N PHE A 74 1.72 -21.97 9.13
CA PHE A 74 2.23 -20.91 10.00
C PHE A 74 1.25 -19.74 10.16
N ALA A 75 0.62 -19.28 9.07
CA ALA A 75 -0.39 -18.22 9.13
C ALA A 75 -1.78 -18.76 9.54
N LYS A 76 -1.94 -20.09 9.56
CA LYS A 76 -3.18 -20.80 9.95
C LYS A 76 -4.41 -20.35 9.16
N GLN A 77 -4.21 -19.89 7.92
CA GLN A 77 -5.29 -19.44 7.05
C GLN A 77 -5.94 -20.61 6.29
N PRO A 78 -7.18 -20.46 5.80
CA PRO A 78 -7.82 -21.43 4.90
C PRO A 78 -7.05 -21.61 3.57
N TRP A 79 -7.26 -22.75 2.91
CA TRP A 79 -6.51 -23.08 1.69
C TRP A 79 -6.78 -22.07 0.57
N ALA A 80 -8.05 -21.70 0.38
CA ALA A 80 -8.46 -20.71 -0.62
C ALA A 80 -7.76 -19.36 -0.42
N VAL A 81 -7.62 -18.91 0.84
CA VAL A 81 -6.91 -17.67 1.18
C VAL A 81 -5.42 -17.76 0.83
N CYS A 82 -4.75 -18.84 1.25
CA CYS A 82 -3.33 -19.02 0.97
C CYS A 82 -3.03 -19.16 -0.52
N ASP A 83 -3.85 -19.94 -1.23
CA ASP A 83 -3.73 -20.14 -2.67
C ASP A 83 -3.98 -18.83 -3.42
N GLY A 84 -5.05 -18.11 -3.07
CA GLY A 84 -5.39 -16.81 -3.62
C GLY A 84 -4.26 -15.79 -3.44
N ILE A 85 -3.77 -15.58 -2.21
CA ILE A 85 -2.65 -14.67 -1.95
C ILE A 85 -1.40 -15.07 -2.75
N SER A 86 -1.02 -16.35 -2.74
CA SER A 86 0.18 -16.81 -3.45
C SER A 86 0.08 -16.57 -4.96
N SER A 87 -1.12 -16.75 -5.52
CA SER A 87 -1.39 -16.56 -6.94
C SER A 87 -1.41 -15.08 -7.33
N GLN A 88 -2.11 -14.24 -6.54
CA GLN A 88 -2.26 -12.81 -6.79
C GLN A 88 -0.91 -12.06 -6.76
N PHE A 89 -0.02 -12.44 -5.84
CA PHE A 89 1.30 -11.80 -5.70
C PHE A 89 2.40 -12.42 -6.57
N ARG A 90 2.09 -13.44 -7.38
CA ARG A 90 3.09 -14.23 -8.11
C ARG A 90 4.07 -13.35 -8.88
N ASP A 91 3.54 -12.47 -9.72
CA ASP A 91 4.32 -11.73 -10.69
C ASP A 91 5.20 -10.67 -10.02
N GLU A 92 4.64 -9.91 -9.08
CA GLU A 92 5.33 -8.92 -8.26
C GLU A 92 6.43 -9.59 -7.43
N PHE A 93 6.11 -10.72 -6.77
CA PHE A 93 7.06 -11.46 -5.96
C PHE A 93 8.24 -11.93 -6.79
N PHE A 94 8.03 -12.62 -7.91
CA PHE A 94 9.13 -13.12 -8.72
C PHE A 94 9.94 -11.98 -9.35
N TYR A 95 9.30 -10.88 -9.74
CA TYR A 95 10.01 -9.72 -10.26
C TYR A 95 10.92 -9.09 -9.20
N VAL A 96 10.37 -8.73 -8.04
CA VAL A 96 11.12 -8.09 -6.95
C VAL A 96 12.20 -9.04 -6.41
N PHE A 97 11.85 -10.31 -6.16
CA PHE A 97 12.81 -11.30 -5.68
C PHE A 97 13.97 -11.47 -6.66
N ARG A 98 13.71 -11.70 -7.96
CA ARG A 98 14.78 -11.90 -8.95
C ARG A 98 15.67 -10.67 -9.07
N ARG A 99 15.09 -9.48 -9.00
CA ARG A 99 15.84 -8.22 -9.03
C ARG A 99 16.76 -8.10 -7.81
N LEU A 100 16.21 -8.18 -6.60
CA LEU A 100 16.99 -8.07 -5.37
C LEU A 100 18.00 -9.21 -5.22
N ALA A 101 17.64 -10.43 -5.57
CA ALA A 101 18.54 -11.58 -5.48
C ALA A 101 19.69 -11.54 -6.52
N ASN A 102 19.59 -10.69 -7.55
CA ASN A 102 20.69 -10.43 -8.49
C ASN A 102 21.50 -9.18 -8.11
N GLU A 103 20.83 -8.09 -7.72
CA GLU A 103 21.47 -6.79 -7.45
C GLU A 103 22.02 -6.69 -6.02
N SER A 104 21.28 -7.21 -5.04
CA SER A 104 21.55 -7.00 -3.62
C SER A 104 20.95 -8.11 -2.73
N PRO A 105 21.47 -9.36 -2.76
CA PRO A 105 20.91 -10.50 -2.01
C PRO A 105 20.78 -10.26 -0.49
N SER A 106 21.67 -9.44 0.07
CA SER A 106 21.63 -9.04 1.48
C SER A 106 20.36 -8.29 1.85
N GLN A 107 19.73 -7.57 0.92
CA GLN A 107 18.46 -6.85 1.14
C GLN A 107 17.31 -7.82 1.45
N ILE A 108 17.25 -8.96 0.76
CA ILE A 108 16.27 -10.01 1.05
C ILE A 108 16.50 -10.57 2.46
N CYS A 109 17.77 -10.75 2.85
CA CYS A 109 18.12 -11.18 4.19
C CYS A 109 17.79 -10.12 5.25
N GLY A 110 17.92 -8.83 4.92
CA GLY A 110 17.59 -7.68 5.77
C GLY A 110 16.14 -7.67 6.27
N ILE A 111 15.20 -8.23 5.48
CA ILE A 111 13.79 -8.34 5.85
C ILE A 111 13.59 -9.19 7.12
N ILE A 112 14.36 -10.28 7.25
CA ILE A 112 14.26 -11.23 8.37
C ILE A 112 15.33 -10.98 9.42
N LEU A 113 16.50 -10.54 8.99
CA LEU A 113 17.69 -10.30 9.80
C LEU A 113 18.07 -8.82 9.66
N PRO A 114 17.56 -7.93 10.52
CA PRO A 114 17.79 -6.48 10.41
C PRO A 114 19.26 -6.06 10.42
N ASP A 115 20.13 -6.94 10.93
CA ASP A 115 21.57 -6.74 10.98
C ASP A 115 22.26 -6.90 9.61
N CYS A 116 21.58 -7.48 8.61
CA CYS A 116 22.12 -7.75 7.28
C CYS A 116 22.16 -6.55 6.34
N ALA A 117 21.04 -5.83 6.27
CA ALA A 117 20.78 -4.73 5.34
C ALA A 117 19.52 -4.00 5.80
N ASP A 118 19.39 -2.73 5.45
CA ASP A 118 18.15 -1.96 5.59
C ASP A 118 17.28 -2.13 4.34
N PRO A 119 16.22 -2.95 4.38
CA PRO A 119 15.34 -3.18 3.23
C PRO A 119 14.61 -1.91 2.77
N THR A 120 14.60 -0.84 3.59
CA THR A 120 13.97 0.45 3.25
C THR A 120 14.93 1.43 2.55
N ASP A 121 16.23 1.13 2.55
CA ASP A 121 17.24 1.89 1.81
C ASP A 121 18.17 0.92 1.04
N PRO A 122 17.79 0.54 -0.19
CA PRO A 122 18.59 -0.37 -1.01
C PRO A 122 20.03 0.10 -1.24
N SER A 123 20.30 1.41 -1.10
CA SER A 123 21.64 2.00 -1.27
C SER A 123 22.51 1.92 -0.03
N GLU A 124 21.91 1.70 1.14
CA GLU A 124 22.53 1.77 2.48
C GLU A 124 23.23 3.10 2.80
N ALA A 125 23.12 4.09 1.91
CA ALA A 125 23.86 5.35 1.97
C ALA A 125 23.08 6.46 2.69
N GLY A 126 21.79 6.22 2.97
CA GLY A 126 20.81 7.23 3.29
C GLY A 126 20.49 8.11 2.08
N TRP A 127 19.27 8.62 2.03
CA TRP A 127 18.84 9.60 1.04
C TRP A 127 18.54 10.95 1.69
N LYS A 128 18.72 12.03 0.92
CA LYS A 128 18.42 13.39 1.33
C LYS A 128 17.62 14.07 0.23
N VAL A 129 16.70 14.94 0.63
CA VAL A 129 15.95 15.80 -0.29
C VAL A 129 16.55 17.19 -0.23
N ASP A 130 17.10 17.63 -1.35
CA ASP A 130 17.61 18.99 -1.47
C ASP A 130 16.45 19.99 -1.38
N LEU A 131 16.46 20.79 -0.30
CA LEU A 131 15.48 21.86 -0.13
C LEU A 131 15.89 23.09 -0.96
N PRO A 132 14.93 23.81 -1.57
CA PRO A 132 15.24 25.05 -2.26
C PRO A 132 15.89 26.05 -1.30
N PRO A 133 16.70 26.99 -1.81
CA PRO A 133 17.34 27.99 -0.98
C PRO A 133 16.29 28.76 -0.17
N LYS A 134 16.58 29.00 1.12
CA LYS A 134 15.66 29.71 2.02
C LYS A 134 15.24 31.03 1.36
N PRO A 135 13.94 31.30 1.21
CA PRO A 135 13.48 32.56 0.66
C PRO A 135 14.11 33.72 1.45
N LYS A 136 14.66 34.72 0.75
CA LYS A 136 15.12 35.96 1.41
C LYS A 136 13.92 36.48 2.20
N ARG A 137 14.05 36.59 3.53
CA ARG A 137 12.98 37.10 4.42
C ARG A 137 12.56 38.49 3.92
N LYS A 138 11.59 38.56 3.01
CA LYS A 138 10.67 39.70 3.01
C LYS A 138 10.01 39.60 4.37
N ARG A 139 9.99 40.71 5.12
CA ARG A 139 9.18 40.80 6.34
C ARG A 139 7.76 40.42 5.93
N VAL A 140 7.41 39.15 6.10
CA VAL A 140 6.02 38.71 6.07
C VAL A 140 5.48 39.41 7.29
N MET A 141 4.76 40.52 7.10
CA MET A 141 3.91 41.05 8.14
C MET A 141 3.14 39.85 8.63
N LYS A 142 3.31 39.47 9.91
CA LYS A 142 2.50 38.42 10.51
C LYS A 142 1.07 38.75 10.08
N PRO A 143 0.35 37.83 9.40
CA PRO A 143 -1.03 38.09 9.05
C PRO A 143 -1.67 38.57 10.34
N LYS A 144 -2.22 39.80 10.36
CA LYS A 144 -3.00 40.23 11.51
C LYS A 144 -4.05 39.14 11.64
N ARG A 145 -4.02 38.36 12.74
CA ARG A 145 -5.05 37.35 12.99
C ARG A 145 -6.38 38.05 12.71
N PRO A 146 -7.17 37.58 11.73
CA PRO A 146 -8.51 38.13 11.55
C PRO A 146 -9.15 38.12 12.93
N LYS A 147 -9.69 39.26 13.38
CA LYS A 147 -10.57 39.24 14.54
C LYS A 147 -11.62 38.20 14.19
N ILE A 148 -11.70 37.11 14.95
CA ILE A 148 -12.58 35.96 14.67
C ILE A 148 -13.96 36.55 14.35
N SER A 149 -14.23 36.62 13.05
CA SER A 149 -15.49 37.09 12.52
C SER A 149 -16.47 35.93 12.65
N SER A 150 -17.75 36.27 12.62
CA SER A 150 -18.88 35.38 12.92
C SER A 150 -18.74 33.94 12.39
N PRO A 151 -19.40 32.95 13.04
CA PRO A 151 -19.43 31.54 12.61
C PRO A 151 -19.75 31.30 11.13
N SER A 152 -20.34 32.28 10.44
CA SER A 152 -20.63 32.31 9.00
C SER A 152 -19.40 32.40 8.08
N GLN A 153 -18.18 32.19 8.59
CA GLN A 153 -16.92 32.21 7.81
C GLN A 153 -16.04 30.97 8.05
N ASN A 154 -16.57 29.94 8.71
CA ASN A 154 -15.85 28.68 8.90
C ASN A 154 -15.99 27.81 7.65
N LEU A 155 -14.89 27.15 7.25
CA LEU A 155 -14.90 26.12 6.23
C LEU A 155 -15.19 24.77 6.90
N ASN A 156 -16.31 24.13 6.56
CA ASN A 156 -16.69 22.82 7.07
C ASN A 156 -16.21 21.73 6.10
N ILE A 157 -15.19 20.98 6.52
CA ILE A 157 -14.56 19.94 5.71
C ILE A 157 -14.99 18.58 6.25
N LEU A 158 -15.63 17.76 5.41
CA LEU A 158 -15.87 16.36 5.71
C LEU A 158 -14.63 15.55 5.33
N GLN A 159 -14.09 14.77 6.26
CA GLN A 159 -13.04 13.80 5.98
C GLN A 159 -13.58 12.39 6.17
N LEU A 160 -13.46 11.56 5.14
CA LEU A 160 -13.82 10.14 5.15
C LEU A 160 -12.57 9.31 4.82
N THR A 161 -12.42 8.20 5.51
CA THR A 161 -11.24 7.33 5.43
C THR A 161 -11.65 5.90 5.78
N ASP A 162 -10.92 4.91 5.27
CA ASP A 162 -11.00 3.51 5.69
C ASP A 162 -12.45 3.00 5.65
N LEU A 163 -13.15 3.33 4.56
CA LEU A 163 -14.55 2.93 4.42
C LEU A 163 -14.67 1.42 4.24
N HIS A 164 -13.69 0.76 3.63
CA HIS A 164 -13.68 -0.68 3.36
C HIS A 164 -15.08 -1.23 3.06
N VAL A 165 -15.66 -0.76 1.96
CA VAL A 165 -17.03 -1.13 1.62
C VAL A 165 -17.06 -2.52 1.01
N ASP A 166 -17.86 -3.39 1.61
CA ASP A 166 -18.11 -4.72 1.10
C ASP A 166 -19.46 -4.77 0.39
N PHE A 167 -19.42 -4.76 -0.94
CA PHE A 167 -20.61 -4.90 -1.79
C PHE A 167 -21.19 -6.32 -1.78
N GLU A 168 -20.44 -7.29 -1.26
CA GLU A 168 -20.89 -8.67 -1.08
C GLU A 168 -21.32 -8.99 0.36
N TYR A 169 -21.28 -7.99 1.26
CA TYR A 169 -21.77 -8.15 2.63
C TYR A 169 -23.22 -8.66 2.60
N LYS A 170 -23.47 -9.75 3.32
CA LYS A 170 -24.77 -10.40 3.38
C LYS A 170 -25.31 -10.38 4.80
N TYR A 171 -26.57 -9.99 4.95
CA TYR A 171 -27.30 -10.11 6.21
C TYR A 171 -28.50 -11.06 6.05
N PRO A 172 -28.76 -11.95 7.03
CA PRO A 172 -27.78 -12.45 8.02
C PRO A 172 -26.78 -13.42 7.36
N SER A 173 -25.54 -13.41 7.82
CA SER A 173 -24.49 -14.37 7.44
C SER A 173 -23.54 -14.62 8.62
N GLU A 174 -22.57 -15.52 8.49
CA GLU A 174 -21.64 -15.84 9.57
C GLU A 174 -20.66 -14.68 9.79
N ALA A 175 -20.65 -14.11 10.99
CA ALA A 175 -19.76 -13.02 11.38
C ALA A 175 -18.46 -13.50 12.04
N ASN A 176 -18.36 -14.78 12.42
CA ASN A 176 -17.17 -15.38 13.02
C ASN A 176 -16.77 -16.67 12.30
N CYS A 177 -16.27 -16.50 11.08
CA CYS A 177 -15.75 -17.55 10.22
C CYS A 177 -14.23 -17.75 10.39
N ASP A 178 -13.71 -18.79 9.74
CA ASP A 178 -12.28 -19.13 9.77
C ASP A 178 -11.43 -18.25 8.83
N ASP A 179 -12.05 -17.62 7.82
CA ASP A 179 -11.39 -16.70 6.89
C ASP A 179 -10.99 -15.37 7.59
N PRO A 180 -10.09 -14.56 6.99
CA PRO A 180 -9.77 -13.22 7.49
C PRO A 180 -10.94 -12.24 7.46
N VAL A 181 -11.85 -12.40 6.50
CA VAL A 181 -13.06 -11.59 6.32
C VAL A 181 -14.26 -12.51 6.20
N CYS A 182 -15.32 -12.18 6.94
CA CYS A 182 -16.56 -12.90 7.10
C CYS A 182 -17.72 -12.00 6.63
N CYS A 183 -18.94 -12.26 7.12
CA CYS A 183 -20.14 -11.51 6.78
C CYS A 183 -20.55 -11.55 5.29
N ARG A 184 -20.03 -12.50 4.52
CA ARG A 184 -20.45 -12.80 3.13
C ARG A 184 -21.27 -14.08 3.06
N ILE A 185 -21.69 -14.48 1.86
CA ILE A 185 -22.50 -15.69 1.65
C ILE A 185 -21.79 -16.92 2.24
N SER A 186 -22.48 -17.62 3.15
CA SER A 186 -22.04 -18.89 3.75
C SER A 186 -22.95 -20.04 3.32
N VAL A 187 -22.40 -21.25 3.22
CA VAL A 187 -23.15 -22.47 2.84
C VAL A 187 -24.09 -22.94 3.96
N ALA A 188 -23.73 -22.65 5.21
CA ALA A 188 -24.49 -23.04 6.40
C ALA A 188 -25.14 -21.83 7.06
N ASP A 189 -26.17 -22.10 7.85
CA ASP A 189 -26.79 -21.12 8.73
C ASP A 189 -25.74 -20.56 9.70
N PRO A 190 -25.75 -19.23 9.95
CA PRO A 190 -24.75 -18.61 10.79
C PRO A 190 -24.93 -19.02 12.26
N LYS A 191 -23.83 -19.43 12.89
CA LYS A 191 -23.76 -19.60 14.35
C LYS A 191 -23.71 -18.24 15.04
N THR A 192 -22.97 -17.30 14.45
CA THR A 192 -22.96 -15.89 14.87
C THR A 192 -23.48 -15.05 13.71
N ALA A 193 -24.76 -14.68 13.77
CA ALA A 193 -25.36 -13.88 12.72
C ALA A 193 -24.75 -12.47 12.68
N SER A 194 -24.40 -12.04 11.48
CA SER A 194 -23.97 -10.68 11.18
C SER A 194 -25.11 -9.70 11.46
N GLY A 195 -24.76 -8.49 11.88
CA GLY A 195 -25.71 -7.39 12.07
C GLY A 195 -26.11 -6.76 10.74
N TYR A 196 -27.32 -6.17 10.69
CA TYR A 196 -27.81 -5.51 9.49
C TYR A 196 -26.92 -4.31 9.10
N TRP A 197 -26.53 -3.47 10.04
CA TRP A 197 -25.71 -2.27 9.78
C TRP A 197 -24.20 -2.54 9.75
N GLY A 198 -23.77 -3.80 9.81
CA GLY A 198 -22.38 -4.18 10.05
C GLY A 198 -22.23 -4.98 11.34
N SER A 199 -21.06 -5.58 11.51
CA SER A 199 -20.72 -6.43 12.65
C SER A 199 -19.32 -6.08 13.16
N VAL A 200 -19.15 -6.01 14.47
CA VAL A 200 -17.82 -5.86 15.08
C VAL A 200 -17.10 -7.21 14.98
N GLY A 201 -15.97 -7.26 14.30
CA GLY A 201 -15.19 -8.48 14.14
C GLY A 201 -14.46 -8.50 12.80
N LYS A 202 -14.36 -9.70 12.21
CA LYS A 202 -13.75 -9.94 10.91
C LYS A 202 -14.70 -9.57 9.77
N CYS A 203 -15.28 -8.37 9.78
CA CYS A 203 -16.22 -7.97 8.75
C CYS A 203 -15.98 -6.53 8.35
N ASP A 204 -16.01 -6.30 7.05
CA ASP A 204 -16.12 -4.98 6.47
C ASP A 204 -17.57 -4.48 6.49
N ILE A 205 -17.79 -3.22 6.13
CA ILE A 205 -19.11 -2.61 6.28
C ILE A 205 -19.97 -2.78 5.03
N PRO A 206 -21.28 -3.03 5.18
CA PRO A 206 -22.16 -3.09 4.02
C PRO A 206 -22.35 -1.72 3.38
N TYR A 207 -22.54 -1.73 2.06
CA TYR A 207 -22.81 -0.53 1.26
C TYR A 207 -23.92 0.37 1.86
N TRP A 208 -25.01 -0.20 2.36
CA TRP A 208 -26.14 0.58 2.89
C TRP A 208 -25.80 1.30 4.20
N THR A 209 -24.77 0.88 4.95
CA THR A 209 -24.27 1.63 6.10
C THR A 209 -23.57 2.91 5.66
N VAL A 210 -22.76 2.83 4.60
CA VAL A 210 -22.11 4.01 3.99
C VAL A 210 -23.16 4.96 3.43
N GLU A 211 -24.15 4.45 2.71
CA GLU A 211 -25.27 5.24 2.19
C GLU A 211 -26.05 5.96 3.31
N ASN A 212 -26.38 5.25 4.39
CA ASN A 212 -27.09 5.84 5.52
C ASN A 212 -26.25 6.90 6.25
N MET A 213 -24.94 6.65 6.44
CA MET A 213 -24.01 7.63 7.01
C MET A 213 -23.97 8.92 6.18
N LEU A 214 -23.76 8.79 4.86
CA LEU A 214 -23.70 9.93 3.94
C LEU A 214 -25.04 10.69 3.89
N SER A 215 -26.17 9.97 3.87
CA SER A 215 -27.51 10.57 3.93
C SER A 215 -27.72 11.37 5.22
N HIS A 216 -27.27 10.85 6.35
CA HIS A 216 -27.37 11.55 7.63
C HIS A 216 -26.52 12.83 7.62
N ILE A 217 -25.25 12.73 7.22
CA ILE A 217 -24.32 13.87 7.17
C ILE A 217 -24.89 15.00 6.30
N ASN A 218 -25.38 14.67 5.10
CA ASN A 218 -25.96 15.65 4.18
C ASN A 218 -27.21 16.36 4.76
N LYS A 219 -27.97 15.69 5.64
CA LYS A 219 -29.16 16.27 6.28
C LYS A 219 -28.84 17.14 7.48
N THR A 220 -27.74 16.88 8.18
CA THR A 220 -27.44 17.51 9.48
C THR A 220 -26.30 18.53 9.42
N HIS A 221 -25.48 18.51 8.37
CA HIS A 221 -24.30 19.36 8.26
C HIS A 221 -24.23 20.06 6.89
N LEU A 222 -23.77 21.32 6.90
CA LEU A 222 -23.34 22.02 5.69
C LEU A 222 -21.88 21.67 5.43
N ILE A 223 -21.59 21.07 4.27
CA ILE A 223 -20.25 20.61 3.90
C ILE A 223 -19.75 21.42 2.70
N ASP A 224 -18.64 22.12 2.89
CA ASP A 224 -18.02 22.96 1.85
C ASP A 224 -17.02 22.19 0.99
N MET A 225 -16.46 21.09 1.52
CA MET A 225 -15.50 20.22 0.83
C MET A 225 -15.49 18.83 1.45
N VAL A 226 -15.30 17.79 0.63
CA VAL A 226 -15.08 16.42 1.06
C VAL A 226 -13.65 16.00 0.72
N ILE A 227 -12.96 15.40 1.68
CA ILE A 227 -11.66 14.76 1.48
C ILE A 227 -11.83 13.26 1.76
N MET A 228 -11.50 12.45 0.76
CA MET A 228 -11.49 10.99 0.84
C MET A 228 -10.02 10.53 0.93
N THR A 229 -9.63 9.87 2.03
CA THR A 229 -8.21 9.58 2.33
C THR A 229 -7.77 8.13 2.15
N GLY A 230 -8.46 7.37 1.30
CA GLY A 230 -8.06 6.02 0.89
C GLY A 230 -8.80 4.90 1.61
N ASP A 231 -8.44 3.66 1.25
CA ASP A 231 -8.93 2.42 1.84
C ASP A 231 -10.45 2.26 1.68
N TYR A 232 -10.86 2.23 0.42
CA TYR A 232 -12.25 2.07 0.03
C TYR A 232 -12.64 0.61 -0.19
N ILE A 233 -11.68 -0.22 -0.58
CA ILE A 233 -11.90 -1.63 -0.92
C ILE A 233 -11.91 -2.49 0.34
N ASN A 234 -12.74 -3.54 0.35
CA ASN A 234 -12.76 -4.54 1.41
C ASN A 234 -11.44 -5.35 1.50
N HIS A 235 -11.25 -6.06 2.60
CA HIS A 235 -10.04 -6.81 2.94
C HIS A 235 -10.01 -8.25 2.37
N VAL A 236 -10.82 -8.56 1.35
CA VAL A 236 -10.79 -9.89 0.69
C VAL A 236 -9.61 -9.94 -0.28
N ASP A 237 -8.42 -9.84 0.30
CA ASP A 237 -7.19 -9.56 -0.45
C ASP A 237 -6.69 -10.74 -1.28
N TRP A 238 -7.29 -11.92 -1.10
CA TRP A 238 -6.96 -13.14 -1.81
C TRP A 238 -7.82 -13.34 -3.06
N GLU A 239 -8.87 -12.53 -3.24
CA GLU A 239 -9.85 -12.67 -4.29
C GLU A 239 -10.29 -11.28 -4.77
N TYR A 240 -9.45 -10.65 -5.59
CA TYR A 240 -9.82 -9.43 -6.29
C TYR A 240 -9.36 -9.43 -7.75
N SER A 241 -9.99 -8.58 -8.55
CA SER A 241 -9.58 -8.21 -9.91
C SER A 241 -9.51 -6.70 -10.05
N ILE A 242 -8.74 -6.22 -11.04
CA ILE A 242 -8.68 -4.80 -11.41
C ILE A 242 -10.09 -4.28 -11.72
N GLU A 243 -10.87 -5.04 -12.49
CA GLU A 243 -12.22 -4.65 -12.91
C GLU A 243 -13.17 -4.50 -11.72
N GLU A 244 -13.07 -5.39 -10.74
CA GLU A 244 -13.88 -5.32 -9.52
C GLU A 244 -13.50 -4.11 -8.66
N HIS A 245 -12.21 -3.85 -8.43
CA HIS A 245 -11.75 -2.66 -7.71
C HIS A 245 -12.26 -1.38 -8.37
N LEU A 246 -12.12 -1.27 -9.69
CA LEU A 246 -12.65 -0.15 -10.45
C LEU A 246 -14.18 -0.02 -10.32
N SER A 247 -14.91 -1.14 -10.29
CA SER A 247 -16.36 -1.17 -10.09
C SER A 247 -16.75 -0.63 -8.71
N VAL A 248 -16.05 -1.05 -7.65
CA VAL A 248 -16.24 -0.57 -6.27
C VAL A 248 -15.98 0.94 -6.18
N LEU A 249 -14.83 1.40 -6.70
CA LEU A 249 -14.46 2.82 -6.71
C LEU A 249 -15.51 3.67 -7.44
N ARG A 250 -15.98 3.24 -8.61
CA ARG A 250 -17.01 3.95 -9.38
C ARG A 250 -18.34 4.02 -8.65
N LYS A 251 -18.79 2.92 -8.03
CA LYS A 251 -20.04 2.89 -7.26
C LYS A 251 -19.96 3.82 -6.06
N LEU A 252 -18.85 3.77 -5.32
CA LEU A 252 -18.63 4.63 -4.17
C LEU A 252 -18.52 6.10 -4.59
N HIS A 253 -17.78 6.40 -5.65
CA HIS A 253 -17.69 7.73 -6.24
C HIS A 253 -19.07 8.26 -6.62
N HIS A 254 -19.90 7.46 -7.29
CA HIS A 254 -21.26 7.84 -7.66
C HIS A 254 -22.14 8.12 -6.43
N LEU A 255 -22.04 7.30 -5.37
CA LEU A 255 -22.77 7.53 -4.13
C LEU A 255 -22.37 8.85 -3.45
N VAL A 256 -21.06 9.12 -3.31
CA VAL A 256 -20.58 10.36 -2.69
C VAL A 256 -20.94 11.58 -3.55
N GLN A 257 -20.74 11.49 -4.87
CA GLN A 257 -21.03 12.58 -5.81
C GLN A 257 -22.52 12.89 -5.92
N SER A 258 -23.39 11.88 -5.85
CA SER A 258 -24.85 12.08 -5.84
C SER A 258 -25.35 12.64 -4.51
N THR A 259 -24.68 12.30 -3.40
CA THR A 259 -24.97 12.89 -2.08
C THR A 259 -24.58 14.37 -2.04
N PHE A 260 -23.43 14.73 -2.62
CA PHE A 260 -22.88 16.08 -2.62
C PHE A 260 -22.66 16.61 -4.06
N PRO A 261 -23.74 16.93 -4.81
CA PRO A 261 -23.67 17.19 -6.25
C PRO A 261 -22.86 18.45 -6.64
N THR A 262 -22.73 19.41 -5.73
CA THR A 262 -22.05 20.69 -5.97
C THR A 262 -20.84 20.91 -5.08
N THR A 263 -20.51 19.95 -4.21
CA THR A 263 -19.40 20.07 -3.26
C THR A 263 -18.14 19.47 -3.86
N PRO A 264 -16.98 20.15 -3.80
CA PRO A 264 -15.70 19.56 -4.20
C PRO A 264 -15.36 18.29 -3.41
N ILE A 265 -14.98 17.23 -4.12
CA ILE A 265 -14.59 15.94 -3.54
C ILE A 265 -13.17 15.60 -4.01
N TYR A 266 -12.23 15.49 -3.07
CA TYR A 266 -10.83 15.21 -3.33
C TYR A 266 -10.48 13.80 -2.88
N TRP A 267 -10.10 12.93 -3.82
CA TRP A 267 -9.77 11.53 -3.55
C TRP A 267 -8.26 11.34 -3.46
N ALA A 268 -7.81 10.71 -2.39
CA ALA A 268 -6.47 10.17 -2.22
C ALA A 268 -6.51 8.64 -2.24
N LEU A 269 -5.36 8.03 -2.54
CA LEU A 269 -5.17 6.59 -2.51
C LEU A 269 -4.78 6.13 -1.10
N GLY A 270 -5.36 5.02 -0.67
CA GLY A 270 -4.89 4.18 0.42
C GLY A 270 -4.16 2.96 -0.11
N ASN A 271 -3.82 2.03 0.78
CA ASN A 271 -3.03 0.87 0.43
C ASN A 271 -3.86 -0.30 -0.14
N HIS A 272 -5.17 -0.33 0.15
CA HIS A 272 -6.12 -1.31 -0.39
C HIS A 272 -6.59 -1.02 -1.82
N GLU A 273 -6.14 0.07 -2.45
CA GLU A 273 -6.49 0.36 -3.85
C GLU A 273 -5.61 -0.37 -4.87
N GLY A 274 -4.41 -0.80 -4.47
CA GLY A 274 -3.49 -1.55 -5.32
C GLY A 274 -4.00 -2.97 -5.60
N VAL A 275 -3.74 -3.47 -6.81
CA VAL A 275 -3.97 -4.87 -7.17
C VAL A 275 -2.65 -5.45 -7.66
N PRO A 276 -2.00 -6.36 -6.90
CA PRO A 276 -2.39 -6.82 -5.56
C PRO A 276 -2.25 -5.74 -4.48
N VAL A 277 -2.84 -5.97 -3.30
CA VAL A 277 -2.87 -5.01 -2.17
C VAL A 277 -1.45 -4.53 -1.83
N ASN A 278 -1.31 -3.22 -1.55
CA ASN A 278 -0.03 -2.53 -1.34
C ASN A 278 0.89 -2.43 -2.57
N SER A 279 0.50 -2.93 -3.75
CA SER A 279 1.34 -2.88 -4.95
C SER A 279 1.29 -1.52 -5.63
N PHE A 280 2.29 -0.68 -5.32
CA PHE A 280 2.49 0.64 -5.93
C PHE A 280 3.87 0.72 -6.57
N ALA A 281 4.00 0.17 -7.77
CA ALA A 281 5.27 0.17 -8.48
C ALA A 281 5.68 1.58 -8.92
N PRO A 282 6.93 2.03 -8.64
CA PRO A 282 7.41 3.29 -9.19
C PRO A 282 7.65 3.16 -10.70
N HIS A 283 7.48 4.24 -11.46
CA HIS A 283 7.66 4.23 -12.93
C HIS A 283 9.12 3.98 -13.40
N THR A 284 10.02 3.63 -12.49
CA THR A 284 11.40 3.20 -12.78
C THR A 284 11.53 1.68 -12.95
N VAL A 285 10.46 0.91 -12.70
CA VAL A 285 10.42 -0.54 -12.94
C VAL A 285 9.65 -0.86 -14.23
N ASP A 286 9.54 -2.15 -14.56
CA ASP A 286 8.83 -2.63 -15.76
C ASP A 286 7.38 -2.09 -15.84
N GLU A 287 6.98 -1.62 -17.02
CA GLU A 287 5.70 -0.96 -17.27
C GLU A 287 4.50 -1.84 -16.94
N ARG A 288 4.65 -3.16 -17.03
CA ARG A 288 3.59 -4.12 -16.69
C ARG A 288 3.09 -3.99 -15.24
N PHE A 289 3.90 -3.46 -14.33
CA PHE A 289 3.54 -3.28 -12.92
C PHE A 289 3.04 -1.87 -12.60
N TRP A 290 3.04 -0.95 -13.56
CA TRP A 290 2.62 0.42 -13.29
C TRP A 290 1.10 0.46 -13.04
N PRO A 291 0.63 0.99 -11.90
CA PRO A 291 -0.79 1.10 -11.58
C PRO A 291 -1.48 2.25 -12.35
N THR A 292 -1.14 2.41 -13.63
CA THR A 292 -1.67 3.49 -14.50
C THR A 292 -3.18 3.38 -14.65
N TRP A 293 -3.73 2.17 -14.63
CA TRP A 293 -5.18 1.93 -14.66
C TRP A 293 -5.88 2.58 -13.46
N LEU A 294 -5.28 2.50 -12.27
CA LEU A 294 -5.79 3.07 -11.03
C LEU A 294 -5.66 4.58 -11.04
N TYR A 295 -4.50 5.10 -11.46
CA TYR A 295 -4.27 6.55 -11.52
C TYR A 295 -5.21 7.25 -12.51
N LYS A 296 -5.55 6.60 -13.62
CA LYS A 296 -6.58 7.09 -14.57
C LYS A 296 -7.96 7.14 -13.94
N GLU A 297 -8.32 6.13 -13.14
CA GLU A 297 -9.62 6.13 -12.44
C GLU A 297 -9.68 7.27 -11.41
N PHE A 298 -8.63 7.44 -10.60
CA PHE A 298 -8.55 8.55 -9.65
C PHE A 298 -8.52 9.91 -10.34
N GLN A 299 -7.91 10.02 -11.52
CA GLN A 299 -8.01 11.23 -12.33
C GLN A 299 -9.47 11.51 -12.67
N ALA A 300 -10.17 10.55 -13.25
CA ALA A 300 -11.58 10.69 -13.61
C ALA A 300 -12.46 11.09 -12.41
N MET A 301 -12.28 10.44 -11.26
CA MET A 301 -13.02 10.73 -10.03
C MET A 301 -12.75 12.13 -9.45
N ASN A 302 -11.59 12.72 -9.75
CA ASN A 302 -11.22 14.08 -9.33
C ASN A 302 -11.47 15.15 -10.41
N THR A 303 -11.86 14.78 -11.65
CA THR A 303 -11.77 15.64 -12.85
C THR A 303 -12.58 16.96 -12.84
N PRO A 304 -13.65 17.21 -12.06
CA PRO A 304 -14.18 18.58 -11.99
C PRO A 304 -13.47 19.47 -10.94
N TRP A 305 -12.65 18.91 -10.04
CA TRP A 305 -12.18 19.62 -8.85
C TRP A 305 -10.70 19.99 -8.86
N LEU A 306 -9.94 19.47 -9.83
CA LEU A 306 -8.51 19.71 -9.93
C LEU A 306 -8.18 20.98 -10.73
N SER A 307 -7.16 21.70 -10.27
CA SER A 307 -6.56 22.82 -11.02
C SER A 307 -5.78 22.29 -12.22
N GLU A 308 -5.62 23.13 -13.25
CA GLU A 308 -4.81 22.82 -14.44
C GLU A 308 -3.41 22.32 -14.05
N GLY A 309 -2.96 21.21 -14.67
CA GLY A 309 -1.66 20.58 -14.42
C GLY A 309 -1.59 19.64 -13.21
N SER A 310 -2.64 19.55 -12.37
CA SER A 310 -2.67 18.58 -11.26
C SER A 310 -2.68 17.13 -11.76
N ASP A 311 -3.35 16.91 -12.89
CA ASP A 311 -3.57 15.61 -13.53
C ASP A 311 -2.27 14.90 -13.91
N ASP A 312 -1.26 15.64 -14.39
CA ASP A 312 0.02 15.06 -14.81
C ASP A 312 0.74 14.38 -13.64
N SER A 313 0.67 14.99 -12.45
CA SER A 313 1.26 14.40 -11.25
C SER A 313 0.48 13.19 -10.75
N LEU A 314 -0.85 13.22 -10.87
CA LEU A 314 -1.72 12.11 -10.47
C LEU A 314 -1.49 10.90 -11.38
N LEU A 315 -1.48 11.10 -12.70
CA LEU A 315 -1.21 10.05 -13.68
C LEU A 315 0.20 9.45 -13.58
N LYS A 316 1.16 10.21 -13.05
CA LYS A 316 2.55 9.75 -12.94
C LYS A 316 2.85 9.00 -11.63
N ARG A 317 2.17 9.31 -10.54
CA ARG A 317 2.54 8.79 -9.20
C ARG A 317 1.40 8.74 -8.18
N GLY A 318 0.14 8.90 -8.60
CA GLY A 318 -1.00 8.86 -7.67
C GLY A 318 -1.07 10.05 -6.70
N SER A 319 -0.29 11.11 -6.88
CA SER A 319 -0.26 12.28 -5.99
C SER A 319 -0.60 13.54 -6.77
N TYR A 320 -1.24 14.53 -6.14
CA TYR A 320 -1.52 15.82 -6.80
C TYR A 320 -1.54 16.99 -5.82
N SER A 321 -1.55 18.20 -6.36
CA SER A 321 -1.85 19.40 -5.60
C SER A 321 -2.78 20.30 -6.38
N THR A 322 -3.78 20.89 -5.72
CA THR A 322 -4.78 21.75 -6.35
C THR A 322 -5.06 22.98 -5.48
N GLN A 323 -5.37 24.10 -6.10
CA GLN A 323 -5.82 25.30 -5.39
C GLN A 323 -7.30 25.15 -5.07
N VAL A 324 -7.67 25.12 -3.79
CA VAL A 324 -9.07 24.96 -3.36
C VAL A 324 -9.78 26.32 -3.29
N MET A 325 -9.08 27.33 -2.76
CA MET A 325 -9.54 28.72 -2.68
C MET A 325 -8.35 29.65 -2.50
N ASP A 326 -8.52 30.96 -2.63
CA ASP A 326 -7.43 31.93 -2.45
C ASP A 326 -6.69 31.74 -1.13
N GLY A 327 -5.38 31.46 -1.23
CA GLY A 327 -4.52 31.24 -0.06
C GLY A 327 -4.55 29.83 0.54
N LEU A 328 -5.33 28.90 -0.01
CA LEU A 328 -5.39 27.50 0.43
C LEU A 328 -5.13 26.50 -0.71
N LYS A 329 -4.04 25.75 -0.60
CA LYS A 329 -3.66 24.68 -1.51
C LYS A 329 -3.80 23.33 -0.82
N LEU A 330 -4.46 22.39 -1.48
CA LEU A 330 -4.52 20.98 -1.07
C LEU A 330 -3.38 20.22 -1.73
N ILE A 331 -2.75 19.32 -0.97
CA ILE A 331 -1.72 18.40 -1.45
C ILE A 331 -2.14 17.00 -1.02
N SER A 332 -2.39 16.13 -2.00
CA SER A 332 -2.66 14.71 -1.81
C SER A 332 -1.39 13.93 -2.13
N LEU A 333 -0.92 13.14 -1.16
CA LEU A 333 0.26 12.31 -1.29
C LEU A 333 -0.18 10.86 -1.56
N ASN A 334 0.59 10.16 -2.37
CA ASN A 334 0.55 8.70 -2.41
C ASN A 334 1.58 8.20 -1.40
N THR A 335 1.10 7.70 -0.26
CA THR A 335 1.94 7.19 0.83
C THR A 335 2.26 5.70 0.70
N GLY A 336 1.91 5.06 -0.42
CA GLY A 336 2.41 3.74 -0.78
C GLY A 336 3.89 3.74 -1.20
N PHE A 337 4.52 4.92 -1.33
CA PHE A 337 5.93 5.10 -1.66
C PHE A 337 6.81 5.42 -0.45
#